data_AF-A0A2T4AXZ7-F1
#
_entry.id   AF-A0A2T4AXZ7-F1
#
_cell.length_a   1.000
_cell.length_b   1.000
_cell.length_c   1.000
_cell.angle_alpha   90.00
_cell.angle_beta   90.00
_cell.angle_gamma   90.00
#
_symmetry.space_group_name_H-M   'P 1'
#
loop_
_entity.id
_entity.type
_entity.pdbx_description
1 polymer ?
#
loop_
_entity_poly.entity_id
_entity_poly.type
_entity_poly.pdbx_seq_one_letter_code
_entity_poly.pdbx_strand_id
1 'polypeptide(L)'
;MCLRKIPECIADIDAWDRQQLKDSGVKSIWGISDAASDLFDQLEALGSPSSGWRPLRLVVRSQAVHLLSNAVSDGLFRPEFCNLLVRLCVHLNGNQEAALLVASISRRRSTELRLRTTHLSESRELSTLWVLLESLKGKKIPGPIFECVSGLINKGLLSSSWISTRAFSGFWISSLEGLTSGNAKPHVVEFMCIAIWTLARGNRPKASDCRAIEQTLIRVAAGLAVAALTLEAQIILEEREQRKGAWRRLVHVLERSISLIARYRSRKSPPDTASFLLVFARYLAVAHSALASPAFKRRVSEEFEIMAHRIDTAANKGVQYQQTTILLCAVIQCRRRSSAASSQEILSDV
;
A
#
# COMPACT_ATOMS: atom_id res chain seq x y z
N MET A 1 8.67 -9.59 -25.40
CA MET A 1 8.09 -10.34 -24.26
C MET A 1 8.90 -10.06 -23.00
N CYS A 2 8.26 -9.93 -21.83
CA CYS A 2 8.99 -9.89 -20.55
C CYS A 2 9.32 -11.32 -20.12
N LEU A 3 10.61 -11.70 -20.09
CA LEU A 3 11.09 -13.02 -19.66
C LEU A 3 10.54 -13.46 -18.28
N ARG A 4 10.15 -12.50 -17.45
CA ARG A 4 9.53 -12.73 -16.13
C ARG A 4 8.11 -13.29 -16.19
N LYS A 5 7.43 -13.22 -17.34
CA LYS A 5 6.08 -13.77 -17.56
C LYS A 5 6.09 -15.18 -18.14
N ILE A 6 7.27 -15.74 -18.42
CA ILE A 6 7.38 -17.11 -18.92
C ILE A 6 6.75 -18.13 -17.96
N PRO A 7 6.84 -18.00 -16.62
CA PRO A 7 6.12 -18.90 -15.73
C PRO A 7 4.59 -18.87 -15.90
N GLU A 8 4.00 -17.69 -16.15
CA GLU A 8 2.56 -17.56 -16.44
C GLU A 8 2.23 -18.25 -17.76
N CYS A 9 3.07 -18.06 -18.79
CA CYS A 9 2.92 -18.71 -20.09
C CYS A 9 3.01 -20.24 -19.98
N ILE A 10 3.98 -20.77 -19.23
CA ILE A 10 4.10 -22.21 -18.96
C ILE A 10 2.83 -22.72 -18.28
N ALA A 11 2.35 -22.01 -17.25
CA ALA A 11 1.13 -22.40 -16.53
C ALA A 11 -0.12 -22.38 -17.43
N ASP A 12 -0.21 -21.43 -18.36
CA ASP A 12 -1.31 -21.34 -19.34
C ASP A 12 -1.26 -22.49 -20.36
N ILE A 13 -0.07 -22.84 -20.85
CA ILE A 13 0.13 -24.00 -21.75
C ILE A 13 -0.24 -25.29 -21.01
N ASP A 14 0.30 -25.49 -19.81
CA ASP A 14 -0.03 -26.65 -18.97
C ASP A 14 -1.54 -26.76 -18.70
N ALA A 15 -2.21 -25.63 -18.46
CA ALA A 15 -3.64 -25.61 -18.21
C ALA A 15 -4.45 -25.97 -19.46
N TRP A 16 -4.02 -25.48 -20.63
CA TRP A 16 -4.64 -25.80 -21.92
C TRP A 16 -4.45 -27.28 -22.27
N ASP A 17 -3.25 -27.83 -22.12
CA ASP A 17 -2.96 -29.25 -22.35
C ASP A 17 -3.80 -30.16 -21.44
N ARG A 18 -3.91 -29.79 -20.16
CA ARG A 18 -4.76 -30.51 -19.20
C ARG A 18 -6.24 -30.46 -19.59
N GLN A 19 -6.70 -29.36 -20.18
CA GLN A 19 -8.09 -29.25 -20.64
C GLN A 19 -8.33 -30.14 -21.87
N GLN A 20 -7.41 -30.13 -22.83
CA GLN A 20 -7.48 -31.00 -24.02
C GLN A 20 -7.47 -32.49 -23.67
N LEU A 21 -6.66 -32.90 -22.68
CA LEU A 21 -6.64 -34.28 -22.19
C LEU A 21 -7.97 -34.70 -21.53
N LYS A 22 -8.62 -33.77 -20.82
CA LYS A 22 -9.96 -34.02 -20.25
C LYS A 22 -11.01 -34.16 -21.34
N ASP A 23 -10.97 -33.30 -22.35
CA ASP A 23 -11.95 -33.27 -23.44
C ASP A 23 -11.80 -34.48 -24.39
N SER A 24 -10.59 -35.03 -24.52
CA SER A 24 -10.30 -36.26 -25.28
C SER A 24 -10.54 -37.56 -24.49
N GLY A 25 -10.97 -37.49 -23.22
CA GLY A 25 -11.29 -38.64 -22.39
C GLY A 25 -10.08 -39.43 -21.87
N VAL A 26 -8.86 -38.96 -22.12
CA VAL A 26 -7.61 -39.62 -21.68
C VAL A 26 -7.29 -39.18 -20.24
N LYS A 27 -7.63 -40.04 -19.26
CA LYS A 27 -7.29 -39.84 -17.84
C LYS A 27 -5.83 -40.18 -17.51
N SER A 28 -4.86 -39.73 -18.31
CA SER A 28 -3.46 -39.83 -17.90
C SER A 28 -3.11 -38.66 -16.98
N ILE A 29 -2.90 -38.95 -15.70
CA ILE A 29 -2.38 -38.00 -14.70
C ILE A 29 -0.91 -37.64 -15.00
N TRP A 30 -0.25 -38.42 -15.86
CA TRP A 30 1.20 -38.40 -16.10
C TRP A 30 1.59 -37.87 -17.49
N GLY A 31 0.65 -37.41 -18.31
CA GLY A 31 0.94 -36.58 -19.47
C GLY A 31 1.35 -35.18 -19.01
N ILE A 32 2.51 -35.10 -18.37
CA ILE A 32 3.09 -33.83 -17.91
C ILE A 32 3.44 -33.06 -19.18
N SER A 33 2.94 -31.82 -19.30
CA SER A 33 3.31 -30.95 -20.41
C SER A 33 4.83 -30.71 -20.36
N ASP A 34 5.52 -30.96 -21.48
CA ASP A 34 6.96 -30.71 -21.63
C ASP A 34 7.27 -29.23 -21.93
N ALA A 35 6.25 -28.35 -21.89
CA ALA A 35 6.36 -26.95 -22.24
C ALA A 35 7.48 -26.20 -21.50
N ALA A 36 7.70 -26.52 -20.23
CA ALA A 36 8.79 -25.92 -19.46
C ALA A 36 10.16 -26.37 -19.99
N SER A 37 10.35 -27.67 -20.23
CA SER A 37 11.59 -28.25 -20.74
C SER A 37 11.93 -27.68 -22.11
N ASP A 38 10.95 -27.69 -23.03
CA ASP A 38 11.12 -27.17 -24.39
C ASP A 38 11.51 -25.68 -24.40
N LEU A 39 10.91 -24.88 -23.52
CA LEU A 39 11.22 -23.46 -23.40
C LEU A 39 12.61 -23.21 -22.81
N PHE A 40 13.06 -24.04 -21.86
CA PHE A 40 14.41 -23.95 -21.31
C PHE A 40 15.46 -24.37 -22.34
N ASP A 41 15.23 -25.45 -23.07
CA ASP A 41 16.12 -25.95 -24.12
C ASP A 41 16.27 -24.92 -25.24
N GLN A 42 15.19 -24.26 -25.65
CA GLN A 42 15.23 -23.16 -26.60
C GLN A 42 16.02 -21.96 -26.07
N LEU A 43 15.83 -21.58 -24.81
CA LEU A 43 16.56 -20.47 -24.20
C LEU A 43 18.05 -20.78 -24.01
N GLU A 44 18.38 -22.04 -23.75
CA GLU A 44 19.74 -22.54 -23.67
C GLU A 44 20.42 -22.55 -25.04
N ALA A 45 19.74 -23.04 -26.08
CA ALA A 45 20.24 -23.01 -27.46
C ALA A 45 20.47 -21.58 -27.98
N LEU A 46 19.72 -20.59 -27.48
CA LEU A 46 19.90 -19.17 -27.80
C LEU A 46 21.05 -18.51 -27.00
N GLY A 47 21.64 -19.21 -26.03
CA GLY A 47 22.81 -18.77 -25.28
C GLY A 47 24.06 -18.77 -26.16
N SER A 48 24.54 -17.59 -26.55
CA SER A 48 25.80 -17.43 -27.28
C SER A 48 26.92 -17.00 -26.31
N PRO A 49 28.20 -17.37 -26.58
CA PRO A 49 29.35 -16.84 -25.84
C PRO A 49 29.39 -15.30 -25.76
N SER A 50 28.77 -14.60 -26.72
CA SER A 50 28.73 -13.14 -26.79
C SER A 50 27.52 -12.50 -26.09
N SER A 51 26.36 -13.19 -26.03
CA SER A 51 25.12 -12.67 -25.42
C SER A 51 24.93 -13.10 -23.96
N GLY A 52 25.59 -14.20 -23.57
CA GLY A 52 25.60 -14.75 -22.22
C GLY A 52 24.27 -15.36 -21.76
N TRP A 53 24.32 -16.04 -20.62
CA TRP A 53 23.19 -16.79 -20.03
C TRP A 53 22.24 -15.93 -19.18
N ARG A 54 22.30 -14.60 -19.34
CA ARG A 54 21.49 -13.67 -18.54
C ARG A 54 19.99 -13.89 -18.74
N PRO A 55 19.47 -14.13 -19.97
CA PRO A 55 18.07 -14.46 -20.19
C PRO A 55 17.67 -15.75 -19.46
N LEU A 56 18.43 -16.85 -19.65
CA LEU A 56 18.16 -18.13 -18.98
C LEU A 56 18.13 -17.97 -17.47
N ARG A 57 19.11 -17.27 -16.87
CA ARG A 57 19.14 -16.98 -15.43
C ARG A 57 17.88 -16.24 -14.94
N LEU A 58 17.37 -15.29 -15.72
CA LEU A 58 16.15 -14.55 -15.35
C LEU A 58 14.92 -15.46 -15.39
N VAL A 59 14.83 -16.33 -16.41
CA VAL A 59 13.70 -17.25 -16.58
C VAL A 59 13.71 -18.31 -15.49
N VAL A 60 14.84 -18.98 -15.27
CA VAL A 60 15.02 -19.97 -14.20
C VAL A 60 14.69 -19.37 -12.85
N ARG A 61 15.18 -18.16 -12.56
CA ARG A 61 14.86 -17.46 -11.29
C ARG A 61 13.36 -17.18 -11.18
N SER A 62 12.70 -16.71 -12.24
CA SER A 62 11.26 -16.46 -12.22
C SER A 62 10.45 -17.75 -12.05
N GLN A 63 10.85 -18.84 -12.70
CA GLN A 63 10.21 -20.14 -12.58
C GLN A 63 10.38 -20.73 -11.18
N ALA A 64 11.59 -20.66 -10.61
CA ALA A 64 11.84 -21.11 -9.25
C ALA A 64 10.95 -20.35 -8.24
N VAL A 65 10.82 -19.03 -8.38
CA VAL A 65 9.96 -18.22 -7.50
C VAL A 65 8.48 -18.55 -7.71
N HIS A 66 8.06 -18.83 -8.94
CA HIS A 66 6.69 -19.28 -9.23
C HIS A 66 6.39 -20.62 -8.55
N LEU A 67 7.26 -21.61 -8.71
CA LEU A 67 7.13 -22.93 -8.06
C LEU A 67 7.14 -22.81 -6.53
N LEU A 68 8.04 -22.01 -5.97
CA LEU A 68 8.07 -21.74 -4.53
C LEU A 68 6.78 -21.05 -4.06
N SER A 69 6.26 -20.10 -4.83
CA SER A 69 5.00 -19.40 -4.50
C SER A 69 3.80 -20.34 -4.51
N ASN A 70 3.75 -21.30 -5.44
CA ASN A 70 2.71 -22.32 -5.50
C ASN A 70 2.85 -23.29 -4.32
N ALA A 71 4.05 -23.80 -4.06
CA ALA A 71 4.33 -24.68 -2.91
C ALA A 71 3.99 -24.01 -1.56
N VAL A 72 4.25 -22.70 -1.43
CA VAL A 72 3.81 -21.89 -0.29
C VAL A 72 2.28 -21.83 -0.21
N SER A 73 1.60 -21.61 -1.34
CA SER A 73 0.14 -21.52 -1.40
C SER A 73 -0.54 -22.84 -1.05
N ASP A 74 0.07 -23.96 -1.44
CA ASP A 74 -0.35 -25.33 -1.16
C ASP A 74 0.01 -25.79 0.26
N GLY A 75 0.78 -24.97 0.98
CA GLY A 75 1.13 -25.23 2.37
C GLY A 75 2.23 -26.26 2.60
N LEU A 76 3.05 -26.52 1.57
CA LEU A 76 4.17 -27.47 1.65
C LEU A 76 5.28 -27.00 2.59
N PHE A 77 5.37 -25.70 2.87
CA PHE A 77 6.39 -25.11 3.72
C PHE A 77 5.87 -24.63 5.07
N ARG A 78 6.73 -24.79 6.09
CA ARG A 78 6.52 -24.20 7.42
C ARG A 78 6.74 -22.67 7.37
N PRO A 79 6.02 -21.88 8.19
CA PRO A 79 6.16 -20.43 8.21
C PRO A 79 7.60 -19.93 8.46
N GLU A 80 8.39 -20.64 9.26
CA GLU A 80 9.80 -20.30 9.53
C GLU A 80 10.65 -20.35 8.26
N PHE A 81 10.39 -21.35 7.42
CA PHE A 81 11.10 -21.48 6.14
C PHE A 81 10.68 -20.35 5.19
N CYS A 82 9.39 -20.03 5.12
CA CYS A 82 8.89 -18.89 4.36
C CYS A 82 9.54 -17.56 4.79
N ASN A 83 9.73 -17.36 6.09
CA ASN A 83 10.42 -16.18 6.63
C ASN A 83 11.88 -16.09 6.15
N LEU A 84 12.59 -17.22 6.13
CA LEU A 84 13.96 -17.28 5.62
C LEU A 84 14.02 -16.97 4.12
N LEU A 85 13.10 -17.52 3.33
CA LEU A 85 13.01 -17.22 1.90
C LEU A 85 12.79 -15.73 1.63
N VAL A 86 11.87 -15.09 2.36
CA VAL A 86 11.61 -13.66 2.20
C VAL A 86 12.84 -12.82 2.59
N ARG A 87 13.52 -13.15 3.70
CA ARG A 87 14.78 -12.47 4.09
C ARG A 87 15.85 -12.63 3.03
N LEU A 88 16.01 -13.83 2.48
CA LEU A 88 16.98 -14.12 1.43
C LEU A 88 16.68 -13.29 0.17
N CYS A 89 15.41 -13.23 -0.26
CA CYS A 89 15.00 -12.40 -1.39
C CYS A 89 15.35 -10.93 -1.15
N VAL A 90 15.04 -10.36 0.02
CA VAL A 90 15.39 -8.96 0.33
C VAL A 90 16.91 -8.76 0.36
N HIS A 91 17.67 -9.67 0.97
CA HIS A 91 19.13 -9.60 1.03
C HIS A 91 19.76 -9.60 -0.37
N LEU A 92 19.18 -10.36 -1.31
CA LEU A 92 19.62 -10.44 -2.70
C LEU A 92 18.97 -9.37 -3.62
N ASN A 93 18.39 -8.31 -3.05
CA ASN A 93 17.65 -7.26 -3.78
C ASN A 93 16.48 -7.76 -4.66
N GLY A 94 15.99 -8.96 -4.40
CA GLY A 94 14.82 -9.59 -5.03
C GLY A 94 13.50 -9.15 -4.42
N ASN A 95 13.21 -7.85 -4.47
CA ASN A 95 12.03 -7.28 -3.84
C ASN A 95 10.71 -7.70 -4.50
N GLN A 96 10.74 -7.99 -5.81
CA GLN A 96 9.57 -8.52 -6.51
C GLN A 96 9.25 -9.95 -6.04
N GLU A 97 10.28 -10.76 -5.89
CA GLU A 97 10.19 -12.14 -5.44
C GLU A 97 9.71 -12.19 -3.98
N ALA A 98 10.27 -11.34 -3.11
CA ALA A 98 9.80 -11.19 -1.74
C ALA A 98 8.32 -10.79 -1.67
N ALA A 99 7.90 -9.81 -2.49
CA ALA A 99 6.49 -9.40 -2.59
C ALA A 99 5.57 -10.56 -3.02
N LEU A 100 5.97 -11.34 -4.02
CA LEU A 100 5.20 -12.47 -4.51
C LEU A 100 5.04 -13.55 -3.44
N LEU A 101 6.13 -13.91 -2.74
CA LEU A 101 6.10 -14.89 -1.66
C LEU A 101 5.15 -14.44 -0.54
N VAL A 102 5.27 -13.19 -0.08
CA VAL A 102 4.38 -12.65 0.98
C VAL A 102 2.92 -12.64 0.54
N ALA A 103 2.63 -12.31 -0.72
CA ALA A 103 1.28 -12.35 -1.26
C ALA A 103 0.70 -13.78 -1.30
N SER A 104 1.52 -14.78 -1.63
CA SER A 104 1.14 -16.20 -1.66
C SER A 104 0.84 -16.74 -0.25
N ILE A 105 1.68 -16.45 0.73
CA ILE A 105 1.44 -16.78 2.15
C ILE A 105 0.10 -16.19 2.61
N SER A 106 -0.11 -14.90 2.33
CA SER A 106 -1.33 -14.20 2.75
C SER A 106 -2.59 -14.77 2.06
N ARG A 107 -2.46 -15.23 0.81
CA ARG A 107 -3.56 -15.87 0.06
C ARG A 107 -3.92 -17.22 0.67
N ARG A 108 -2.94 -18.07 0.98
CA ARG A 108 -3.18 -19.37 1.63
C ARG A 108 -4.04 -19.22 2.88
N ARG A 109 -3.68 -18.27 3.75
CA ARG A 109 -4.46 -17.96 4.96
C ARG A 109 -5.91 -17.62 4.66
N SER A 110 -6.18 -16.82 3.63
CA SER A 110 -7.55 -16.46 3.26
C SER A 110 -8.39 -17.68 2.88
N THR A 111 -7.77 -18.69 2.27
CA THR A 111 -8.40 -19.97 1.94
C THR A 111 -8.60 -20.83 3.19
N GLU A 112 -7.60 -20.93 4.07
CA GLU A 112 -7.69 -21.71 5.32
C GLU A 112 -8.73 -21.13 6.30
N LEU A 113 -8.80 -19.81 6.43
CA LEU A 113 -9.78 -19.12 7.28
C LEU A 113 -11.23 -19.28 6.79
N ARG A 114 -11.44 -19.46 5.48
CA ARG A 114 -12.78 -19.79 4.94
C ARG A 114 -13.21 -21.22 5.28
N LEU A 115 -12.27 -22.13 5.47
CA LEU A 115 -12.52 -23.54 5.76
C LEU A 115 -12.62 -23.83 7.27
N ARG A 116 -12.06 -22.97 8.13
CA ARG A 116 -11.98 -23.20 9.57
C ARG A 116 -12.43 -21.98 10.36
N THR A 117 -13.69 -21.96 10.79
CA THR A 117 -14.34 -20.95 11.65
C THR A 117 -13.85 -20.97 13.10
N THR A 118 -12.61 -21.37 13.39
CA THR A 118 -12.08 -21.41 14.75
C THR A 118 -10.77 -20.67 14.86
N HIS A 119 -10.82 -19.62 15.71
CA HIS A 119 -9.72 -18.89 16.33
C HIS A 119 -8.35 -19.57 16.22
N LEU A 120 -7.55 -19.19 15.23
CA LEU A 120 -6.14 -19.57 15.16
C LEU A 120 -5.30 -18.34 14.80
N SER A 121 -4.60 -17.88 15.85
CA SER A 121 -3.46 -16.97 15.92
C SER A 121 -3.19 -16.08 14.70
N GLU A 122 -3.50 -14.80 14.86
CA GLU A 122 -2.96 -13.70 14.04
C GLU A 122 -1.41 -13.62 14.10
N SER A 123 -0.66 -14.48 14.82
CA SER A 123 0.77 -14.20 15.10
C SER A 123 1.79 -14.76 14.11
N ARG A 124 1.57 -15.93 13.48
CA ARG A 124 2.70 -16.68 12.89
C ARG A 124 3.02 -16.34 11.43
N GLU A 125 2.06 -16.02 10.58
CA GLU A 125 2.31 -15.68 9.16
C GLU A 125 2.32 -14.17 8.90
N LEU A 126 1.65 -13.43 9.77
CA LEU A 126 1.87 -12.00 9.95
C LEU A 126 3.33 -11.72 10.37
N SER A 127 4.03 -12.71 10.96
CA SER A 127 5.47 -12.67 11.15
C SER A 127 6.24 -12.52 9.83
N THR A 128 5.76 -13.05 8.70
CA THR A 128 6.48 -12.96 7.43
C THR A 128 6.40 -11.58 6.81
N LEU A 129 5.23 -10.95 6.87
CA LEU A 129 5.09 -9.54 6.51
C LEU A 129 5.91 -8.67 7.48
N TRP A 130 5.86 -8.91 8.80
CA TRP A 130 6.73 -8.21 9.75
C TRP A 130 8.21 -8.36 9.42
N VAL A 131 8.64 -9.57 9.05
CA VAL A 131 10.03 -9.85 8.66
C VAL A 131 10.41 -9.04 7.42
N LEU A 132 9.52 -8.94 6.43
CA LEU A 132 9.72 -8.08 5.28
C LEU A 132 9.83 -6.61 5.70
N LEU A 133 8.90 -6.12 6.53
CA LEU A 133 8.87 -4.72 7.00
C LEU A 133 10.13 -4.37 7.81
N GLU A 134 10.54 -5.23 8.74
CA GLU A 134 11.74 -5.02 9.56
C GLU A 134 13.02 -5.05 8.70
N SER A 135 13.08 -5.91 7.68
CA SER A 135 14.23 -5.97 6.76
C SER A 135 14.40 -4.70 5.89
N LEU A 136 13.31 -3.93 5.76
CA LEU A 136 13.23 -2.69 4.99
C LEU A 136 13.30 -1.43 5.89
N LYS A 137 13.39 -1.59 7.21
CA LYS A 137 13.46 -0.47 8.14
C LYS A 137 14.68 0.41 7.85
N GLY A 138 14.45 1.71 7.72
CA GLY A 138 15.47 2.70 7.38
C GLY A 138 15.96 2.67 5.92
N LYS A 139 15.38 1.81 5.08
CA LYS A 139 15.71 1.71 3.64
C LYS A 139 14.57 2.27 2.79
N LYS A 140 14.91 2.71 1.58
CA LYS A 140 13.92 3.11 0.58
C LYS A 140 13.05 1.92 0.19
N ILE A 141 11.73 2.05 0.40
CA ILE A 141 10.78 0.98 0.11
C ILE A 141 10.63 0.82 -1.42
N PRO A 142 10.88 -0.38 -1.97
CA PRO A 142 10.72 -0.65 -3.39
C PRO A 142 9.25 -0.68 -3.83
N GLY A 143 8.99 -0.30 -5.09
CA GLY A 143 7.63 -0.29 -5.67
C GLY A 143 6.86 -1.61 -5.57
N PRO A 144 7.47 -2.77 -5.87
CA PRO A 144 6.80 -4.07 -5.73
C PRO A 144 6.26 -4.35 -4.33
N ILE A 145 6.93 -3.81 -3.31
CA ILE A 145 6.50 -3.94 -1.92
C ILE A 145 5.26 -3.08 -1.65
N PHE A 146 5.22 -1.84 -2.18
CA PHE A 146 4.02 -1.01 -2.12
C PHE A 146 2.82 -1.68 -2.80
N GLU A 147 3.03 -2.27 -3.98
CA GLU A 147 1.98 -2.99 -4.71
C GLU A 147 1.49 -4.21 -3.94
N CYS A 148 2.40 -4.99 -3.35
CA CYS A 148 2.07 -6.11 -2.48
C CYS A 148 1.21 -5.67 -1.29
N VAL A 149 1.69 -4.70 -0.52
CA VAL A 149 1.00 -4.20 0.67
C VAL A 149 -0.36 -3.60 0.31
N SER A 150 -0.45 -2.79 -0.75
CA SER A 150 -1.72 -2.24 -1.23
C SER A 150 -2.70 -3.33 -1.64
N GLY A 151 -2.21 -4.37 -2.32
CA GLY A 151 -2.99 -5.55 -2.67
C GLY A 151 -3.51 -6.32 -1.46
N LEU A 152 -2.70 -6.44 -0.39
CA LEU A 152 -3.12 -7.08 0.86
C LEU A 152 -4.19 -6.26 1.59
N ILE A 153 -4.05 -4.93 1.63
CA ILE A 153 -5.04 -4.04 2.24
C ILE A 153 -6.36 -4.10 1.45
N ASN A 154 -6.32 -4.00 0.11
CA ASN A 154 -7.51 -4.07 -0.75
C ASN A 154 -8.28 -5.40 -0.60
N LYS A 155 -7.57 -6.50 -0.36
CA LYS A 155 -8.16 -7.82 -0.13
C LYS A 155 -8.67 -8.01 1.31
N GLY A 156 -8.53 -7.00 2.17
CA GLY A 156 -8.94 -7.06 3.58
C GLY A 156 -8.07 -7.99 4.43
N LEU A 157 -6.87 -8.34 3.96
CA LEU A 157 -5.93 -9.21 4.68
C LEU A 157 -5.11 -8.46 5.73
N LEU A 158 -5.10 -7.12 5.65
CA LEU A 158 -4.51 -6.23 6.65
C LEU A 158 -5.60 -5.36 7.28
N SER A 159 -5.69 -5.39 8.61
CA SER A 159 -6.64 -4.58 9.37
C SER A 159 -6.15 -3.14 9.55
N SER A 160 -7.05 -2.25 9.96
CA SER A 160 -6.72 -0.87 10.37
C SER A 160 -5.68 -0.82 11.48
N SER A 161 -5.77 -1.72 12.47
CA SER A 161 -4.79 -1.80 13.58
C SER A 161 -3.37 -2.09 13.09
N TRP A 162 -3.22 -2.90 12.05
CA TRP A 162 -1.93 -3.21 11.44
C TRP A 162 -1.27 -1.99 10.79
N ILE A 163 -2.03 -1.24 10.01
CA ILE A 163 -1.54 -0.06 9.30
C ILE A 163 -1.19 1.07 10.31
N SER A 164 -1.79 1.03 11.51
CA SER A 164 -1.47 1.96 12.61
C SER A 164 -0.21 1.61 13.42
N THR A 165 0.42 0.46 13.15
CA THR A 165 1.63 0.05 13.88
C THR A 165 2.88 0.82 13.44
N ARG A 166 3.89 0.86 14.30
CA ARG A 166 5.20 1.46 13.99
C ARG A 166 5.88 0.83 12.76
N ALA A 167 5.61 -0.44 12.45
CA ALA A 167 6.16 -1.10 11.25
C ALA A 167 5.83 -0.34 9.96
N PHE A 168 4.66 0.30 9.91
CA PHE A 168 4.16 1.02 8.76
C PHE A 168 4.63 2.47 8.71
N SER A 169 5.33 2.97 9.74
CA SER A 169 5.85 4.34 9.74
C SER A 169 6.76 4.59 8.52
N GLY A 170 7.59 3.62 8.16
CA GLY A 170 8.45 3.68 6.98
C GLY A 170 7.66 3.85 5.67
N PHE A 171 6.48 3.23 5.56
CA PHE A 171 5.59 3.40 4.40
C PHE A 171 5.00 4.80 4.37
N TRP A 172 4.52 5.31 5.51
CA TRP A 172 3.98 6.66 5.60
C TRP A 172 5.03 7.74 5.25
N ILE A 173 6.26 7.60 5.77
CA ILE A 173 7.39 8.50 5.42
C ILE A 173 7.68 8.41 3.92
N SER A 174 7.97 7.20 3.43
CA SER A 174 8.35 6.97 2.04
C SER A 174 7.27 7.43 1.06
N SER A 175 6.00 7.30 1.44
CA SER A 175 4.88 7.79 0.66
C SER A 175 4.79 9.30 0.64
N LEU A 176 4.93 9.98 1.78
CA LEU A 176 4.93 11.44 1.84
C LEU A 176 6.10 12.01 1.02
N GLU A 177 7.32 11.48 1.22
CA GLU A 177 8.50 11.84 0.42
C GLU A 177 8.26 11.59 -1.08
N GLY A 178 7.70 10.43 -1.41
CA GLY A 178 7.36 10.05 -2.78
C GLY A 178 6.35 11.01 -3.43
N LEU A 179 5.32 11.44 -2.70
CA LEU A 179 4.29 12.38 -3.18
C LEU A 179 4.87 13.78 -3.39
N THR A 180 5.76 14.22 -2.51
CA THR A 180 6.44 15.53 -2.61
C THR A 180 7.52 15.55 -3.70
N SER A 181 8.05 14.38 -4.07
CA SER A 181 9.02 14.28 -5.17
C SER A 181 8.38 14.63 -6.51
N GLY A 182 9.17 15.17 -7.46
CA GLY A 182 8.70 15.49 -8.81
C GLY A 182 8.09 14.29 -9.56
N ASN A 183 8.55 13.08 -9.24
CA ASN A 183 8.23 11.82 -9.92
C ASN A 183 7.56 10.80 -8.97
N ALA A 184 6.43 11.18 -8.39
CA ALA A 184 5.65 10.27 -7.57
C ALA A 184 5.19 9.06 -8.40
N LYS A 185 5.49 7.85 -7.90
CA LYS A 185 5.12 6.61 -8.58
C LYS A 185 3.66 6.26 -8.30
N PRO A 186 2.90 5.69 -9.26
CA PRO A 186 1.49 5.37 -9.10
C PRO A 186 1.17 4.52 -7.86
N HIS A 187 1.99 3.51 -7.56
CA HIS A 187 1.80 2.64 -6.39
C HIS A 187 1.86 3.38 -5.04
N VAL A 188 2.56 4.53 -4.97
CA VAL A 188 2.60 5.35 -3.76
C VAL A 188 1.26 6.05 -3.54
N VAL A 189 0.69 6.61 -4.60
CA VAL A 189 -0.62 7.29 -4.58
C VAL A 189 -1.71 6.28 -4.24
N GLU A 190 -1.67 5.11 -4.89
CA GLU A 190 -2.61 4.02 -4.65
C GLU A 190 -2.55 3.54 -3.19
N PHE A 191 -1.34 3.23 -2.68
CA PHE A 191 -1.15 2.85 -1.28
C PHE A 191 -1.76 3.87 -0.32
N MET A 192 -1.47 5.17 -0.50
CA MET A 192 -1.97 6.22 0.38
C MET A 192 -3.50 6.28 0.40
N CYS A 193 -4.14 6.22 -0.77
CA CYS A 193 -5.59 6.28 -0.86
C CYS A 193 -6.26 5.08 -0.17
N ILE A 194 -5.73 3.88 -0.40
CA ILE A 194 -6.27 2.64 0.17
C ILE A 194 -6.02 2.60 1.68
N ALA A 195 -4.79 2.90 2.12
CA ALA A 195 -4.42 2.85 3.53
C ALA A 195 -5.19 3.88 4.37
N ILE A 196 -5.37 5.12 3.87
CA ILE A 196 -6.19 6.13 4.54
C ILE A 196 -7.65 5.68 4.61
N TRP A 197 -8.19 5.12 3.52
CA TRP A 197 -9.55 4.58 3.53
C TRP A 197 -9.71 3.43 4.55
N THR A 198 -8.73 2.53 4.64
CA THR A 198 -8.74 1.44 5.62
C THR A 198 -8.56 1.93 7.05
N LEU A 199 -7.78 2.98 7.31
CA LEU A 199 -7.71 3.60 8.65
C LEU A 199 -9.03 4.27 9.02
N ALA A 200 -9.63 5.01 8.09
CA ALA A 200 -10.88 5.72 8.32
C ALA A 200 -12.06 4.79 8.56
N ARG A 201 -12.06 3.60 7.94
CA ARG A 201 -13.27 2.80 7.82
C ARG A 201 -13.11 1.29 7.99
N GLY A 202 -11.89 0.82 8.23
CA GLY A 202 -11.56 -0.60 8.28
C GLY A 202 -12.42 -1.39 9.26
N ASN A 203 -12.29 -2.72 9.22
CA ASN A 203 -13.04 -3.64 10.07
C ASN A 203 -13.12 -3.13 11.53
N ARG A 204 -14.30 -3.28 12.17
CA ARG A 204 -14.58 -2.80 13.54
C ARG A 204 -13.38 -3.09 14.45
N PRO A 205 -12.57 -2.08 14.79
CA PRO A 205 -11.34 -2.32 15.53
C PRO A 205 -11.68 -2.75 16.96
N LYS A 206 -10.75 -3.48 17.58
CA LYS A 206 -10.81 -3.71 19.03
C LYS A 206 -10.74 -2.34 19.72
N ALA A 207 -11.45 -2.17 20.83
CA ALA A 207 -11.46 -0.89 21.55
C ALA A 207 -10.05 -0.38 21.94
N SER A 208 -9.11 -1.30 22.18
CA SER A 208 -7.69 -1.03 22.41
C SER A 208 -7.00 -0.30 21.26
N ASP A 209 -7.40 -0.57 20.03
CA ASP A 209 -6.69 -0.15 18.82
C ASP A 209 -7.25 1.16 18.26
N CYS A 210 -8.47 1.55 18.66
CA CYS A 210 -9.16 2.75 18.18
C CYS A 210 -8.30 4.02 18.32
N ARG A 211 -7.61 4.19 19.46
CA ARG A 211 -6.76 5.36 19.71
C ARG A 211 -5.54 5.39 18.77
N ALA A 212 -4.89 4.25 18.53
CA ALA A 212 -3.72 4.19 17.65
C ALA A 212 -4.10 4.45 16.18
N ILE A 213 -5.24 3.91 15.75
CA ILE A 213 -5.80 4.13 14.40
C ILE A 213 -6.12 5.62 14.20
N GLU A 214 -6.82 6.23 15.16
CA GLU A 214 -7.18 7.64 15.13
C GLU A 214 -5.94 8.53 15.11
N GLN A 215 -4.96 8.29 15.99
CA GLN A 215 -3.70 9.03 16.02
C GLN A 215 -2.93 8.90 14.71
N THR A 216 -2.90 7.71 14.11
CA THR A 216 -2.25 7.50 12.81
C THR A 216 -2.95 8.30 11.71
N LEU A 217 -4.29 8.27 11.67
CA LEU A 217 -5.07 9.04 10.71
C LEU A 217 -4.83 10.54 10.85
N ILE A 218 -4.84 11.07 12.07
CA ILE A 218 -4.54 12.48 12.35
C ILE A 218 -3.14 12.84 11.85
N ARG A 219 -2.13 12.03 12.17
CA ARG A 219 -0.73 12.28 11.76
C ARG A 219 -0.57 12.25 10.24
N VAL A 220 -1.21 11.30 9.56
CA VAL A 220 -1.18 11.21 8.08
C VAL A 220 -1.89 12.41 7.45
N ALA A 221 -3.07 12.79 7.97
CA ALA A 221 -3.81 13.96 7.49
C ALA A 221 -3.01 15.26 7.71
N ALA A 222 -2.41 15.43 8.89
CA ALA A 222 -1.51 16.55 9.19
C ALA A 222 -0.28 16.57 8.28
N GLY A 223 0.36 15.41 8.07
CA GLY A 223 1.52 15.27 7.19
C GLY A 223 1.22 15.67 5.75
N LEU A 224 0.08 15.24 5.20
CA LEU A 224 -0.39 15.66 3.87
C LEU A 224 -0.65 17.17 3.78
N ALA A 225 -1.32 17.75 4.78
CA ALA A 225 -1.59 19.18 4.83
C ALA A 225 -0.30 20.00 4.93
N VAL A 226 0.63 19.60 5.81
CA VAL A 226 1.92 20.26 5.97
C VAL A 226 2.74 20.16 4.69
N ALA A 227 2.85 18.98 4.09
CA ALA A 227 3.58 18.80 2.83
C ALA A 227 3.03 19.70 1.71
N ALA A 228 1.70 19.86 1.63
CA ALA A 228 1.08 20.74 0.66
C ALA A 228 1.41 22.21 0.93
N LEU A 229 1.35 22.63 2.19
CA LEU A 229 1.66 23.99 2.62
C LEU A 229 3.17 24.32 2.48
N THR A 230 4.08 23.37 2.67
CA THR A 230 5.53 23.60 2.54
C THR A 230 5.96 23.73 1.09
N LEU A 231 5.36 22.95 0.19
CA LEU A 231 5.63 23.05 -1.25
C LEU A 231 5.29 24.43 -1.82
N GLU A 232 4.29 25.09 -1.23
CA GLU A 232 3.92 26.45 -1.58
C GLU A 232 4.88 27.50 -1.02
N ALA A 233 5.27 27.38 0.24
CA ALA A 233 6.17 28.35 0.89
C ALA A 233 7.55 28.41 0.23
N GLN A 234 7.98 27.34 -0.45
CA GLN A 234 9.32 27.25 -1.03
C GLN A 234 9.41 27.66 -2.50
N ILE A 235 8.32 27.99 -3.22
CA ILE A 235 8.29 28.16 -4.70
C ILE A 235 9.43 29.06 -5.22
N ILE A 236 10.41 28.44 -5.89
CA ILE A 236 11.44 29.07 -6.73
C ILE A 236 10.97 28.95 -8.18
N LEU A 237 11.21 29.97 -9.01
CA LEU A 237 10.65 30.12 -10.35
C LEU A 237 10.90 28.89 -11.27
N GLU A 238 12.06 28.26 -11.16
CA GLU A 238 12.49 27.12 -12.00
C GLU A 238 11.80 25.79 -11.66
N GLU A 239 11.37 25.57 -10.41
CA GLU A 239 10.74 24.30 -9.97
C GLU A 239 9.22 24.37 -9.85
N ARG A 240 8.60 25.48 -10.31
CA ARG A 240 7.18 25.78 -10.07
C ARG A 240 6.25 24.69 -10.58
N GLU A 241 6.47 24.15 -11.78
CA GLU A 241 5.60 23.13 -12.36
C GLU A 241 5.73 21.76 -11.67
N GLN A 242 6.95 21.39 -11.26
CA GLN A 242 7.17 20.14 -10.52
C GLN A 242 6.50 20.19 -9.14
N ARG A 243 6.63 21.32 -8.43
CA ARG A 243 6.03 21.53 -7.11
C ARG A 243 4.51 21.67 -7.19
N LYS A 244 3.98 22.31 -8.23
CA LYS A 244 2.55 22.32 -8.54
C LYS A 244 2.03 20.91 -8.81
N GLY A 245 2.81 20.09 -9.53
CA GLY A 245 2.53 18.67 -9.71
C GLY A 245 2.47 17.91 -8.38
N ALA A 246 3.45 18.13 -7.50
CA ALA A 246 3.49 17.52 -6.16
C ALA A 246 2.30 17.95 -5.28
N TRP A 247 1.98 19.24 -5.26
CA TRP A 247 0.82 19.77 -4.55
C TRP A 247 -0.49 19.15 -5.05
N ARG A 248 -0.69 19.08 -6.37
CA ARG A 248 -1.87 18.43 -6.97
C ARG A 248 -1.99 16.96 -6.55
N ARG A 249 -0.87 16.23 -6.44
CA ARG A 249 -0.88 14.83 -5.99
C ARG A 249 -1.30 14.69 -4.53
N LEU A 250 -0.82 15.56 -3.64
CA LEU A 250 -1.21 15.55 -2.22
C LEU A 250 -2.72 15.85 -2.07
N VAL A 251 -3.21 16.88 -2.78
CA VAL A 251 -4.64 17.22 -2.80
C VAL A 251 -5.46 16.07 -3.39
N HIS A 252 -4.98 15.44 -4.47
CA HIS A 252 -5.65 14.29 -5.08
C HIS A 252 -5.80 13.12 -4.12
N VAL A 253 -4.77 12.80 -3.32
CA VAL A 253 -4.86 11.75 -2.28
C VAL A 253 -5.94 12.08 -1.26
N LEU A 254 -6.02 13.33 -0.80
CA LEU A 254 -7.06 13.77 0.13
C LEU A 254 -8.46 13.67 -0.51
N GLU A 255 -8.65 14.21 -1.71
CA GLU A 255 -9.93 14.15 -2.42
C GLU A 255 -10.38 12.72 -2.69
N ARG A 256 -9.45 11.88 -3.16
CA ARG A 256 -9.76 10.48 -3.46
C ARG A 256 -10.16 9.74 -2.18
N SER A 257 -9.45 9.94 -1.08
CA SER A 257 -9.76 9.34 0.22
C SER A 257 -11.13 9.78 0.74
N ILE A 258 -11.45 11.08 0.68
CA ILE A 258 -12.77 11.63 1.04
C ILE A 258 -13.87 10.98 0.18
N SER A 259 -13.65 10.90 -1.13
CA SER A 259 -14.61 10.31 -2.06
C SER A 259 -14.86 8.83 -1.79
N LEU A 260 -13.81 8.07 -1.44
CA LEU A 260 -13.91 6.65 -1.09
C LEU A 260 -14.71 6.48 0.21
N ILE A 261 -14.47 7.29 1.22
CA ILE A 261 -15.23 7.23 2.48
C ILE A 261 -16.71 7.58 2.23
N ALA A 262 -16.98 8.61 1.43
CA ALA A 262 -18.34 9.04 1.09
C ALA A 262 -19.11 7.96 0.30
N ARG A 263 -18.50 7.30 -0.68
CA ARG A 263 -19.14 6.28 -1.52
C ARG A 263 -19.73 5.12 -0.73
N TYR A 264 -19.02 4.66 0.29
CA TYR A 264 -19.46 3.51 1.07
C TYR A 264 -20.39 3.92 2.23
N ARG A 265 -20.59 5.22 2.51
CA ARG A 265 -21.36 5.70 3.66
C ARG A 265 -22.86 5.49 3.42
N SER A 266 -23.54 4.89 4.41
CA SER A 266 -25.01 4.87 4.43
C SER A 266 -25.53 6.29 4.62
N ARG A 267 -26.50 6.71 3.80
CA ARG A 267 -27.09 8.07 3.82
C ARG A 267 -27.63 8.50 5.19
N LYS A 268 -27.86 7.55 6.11
CA LYS A 268 -28.41 7.79 7.46
C LYS A 268 -27.36 7.81 8.59
N SER A 269 -26.08 7.59 8.30
CA SER A 269 -25.03 7.56 9.33
C SER A 269 -24.50 8.97 9.63
N PRO A 270 -24.27 9.34 10.91
CA PRO A 270 -23.72 10.65 11.30
C PRO A 270 -22.34 10.92 10.68
N PRO A 271 -21.90 12.19 10.58
CA PRO A 271 -20.57 12.52 10.07
C PRO A 271 -19.50 11.88 10.93
N ASP A 272 -18.72 11.01 10.29
CA ASP A 272 -17.63 10.25 10.91
C ASP A 272 -16.43 11.16 11.17
N THR A 273 -15.81 11.02 12.34
CA THR A 273 -14.61 11.76 12.76
C THR A 273 -13.51 11.70 11.70
N ALA A 274 -13.34 10.54 11.06
CA ALA A 274 -12.36 10.35 9.99
C ALA A 274 -12.64 11.23 8.75
N SER A 275 -13.92 11.41 8.40
CA SER A 275 -14.31 12.29 7.28
C SER A 275 -14.01 13.75 7.59
N PHE A 276 -14.30 14.18 8.83
CA PHE A 276 -14.02 15.53 9.28
C PHE A 276 -12.53 15.85 9.22
N LEU A 277 -11.67 14.97 9.75
CA LEU A 277 -10.22 15.15 9.74
C LEU A 277 -9.65 15.34 8.33
N LEU A 278 -10.10 14.53 7.36
CA LEU A 278 -9.62 14.62 5.98
C LEU A 278 -10.14 15.86 5.24
N VAL A 279 -11.40 16.24 5.46
CA VAL A 279 -11.97 17.47 4.90
C VAL A 279 -11.26 18.69 5.46
N PHE A 280 -10.96 18.70 6.77
CA PHE A 280 -10.23 19.77 7.40
C PHE A 280 -8.77 19.85 6.92
N ALA A 281 -8.07 18.72 6.78
CA ALA A 281 -6.74 18.69 6.18
C ALA A 281 -6.71 19.20 4.74
N ARG A 282 -7.72 18.87 3.93
CA ARG A 282 -7.89 19.42 2.56
C ARG A 282 -8.15 20.92 2.59
N TYR A 283 -8.98 21.40 3.51
CA TYR A 283 -9.22 22.83 3.70
C TYR A 283 -7.91 23.57 3.99
N LEU A 284 -7.10 23.08 4.94
CA LEU A 284 -5.80 23.66 5.25
C LEU A 284 -4.85 23.68 4.04
N ALA A 285 -4.85 22.62 3.22
CA ALA A 285 -3.99 22.52 2.05
C ALA A 285 -4.40 23.44 0.87
N VAL A 286 -5.66 23.87 0.79
CA VAL A 286 -6.25 24.53 -0.39
C VAL A 286 -6.70 25.97 -0.14
N ALA A 287 -7.32 26.26 1.00
CA ALA A 287 -8.05 27.51 1.24
C ALA A 287 -7.20 28.76 0.98
N HIS A 288 -5.95 28.73 1.42
CA HIS A 288 -5.01 29.84 1.26
C HIS A 288 -3.99 29.63 0.13
N SER A 289 -4.11 28.57 -0.67
CA SER A 289 -3.05 28.20 -1.60
C SER A 289 -3.05 29.00 -2.91
N ALA A 290 -1.95 29.64 -3.27
CA ALA A 290 -1.76 30.31 -4.56
C ALA A 290 -1.80 29.34 -5.76
N LEU A 291 -1.66 28.02 -5.52
CA LEU A 291 -1.70 26.97 -6.54
C LEU A 291 -3.13 26.52 -6.89
N ALA A 292 -4.10 26.81 -6.03
CA ALA A 292 -5.50 26.44 -6.21
C ALA A 292 -6.26 27.48 -7.03
N SER A 293 -7.17 27.01 -7.92
CA SER A 293 -8.07 27.91 -8.64
C SER A 293 -9.10 28.55 -7.69
N PRO A 294 -9.56 29.78 -7.96
CA PRO A 294 -10.50 30.47 -7.07
C PRO A 294 -11.85 29.74 -6.95
N ALA A 295 -12.28 29.04 -8.00
CA ALA A 295 -13.48 28.19 -7.94
C ALA A 295 -13.27 26.97 -7.03
N PHE A 296 -12.08 26.38 -7.05
CA PHE A 296 -11.75 25.22 -6.20
C PHE A 296 -11.65 25.61 -4.72
N LYS A 297 -11.06 26.77 -4.42
CA LYS A 297 -11.01 27.31 -3.05
C LYS A 297 -12.40 27.52 -2.45
N ARG A 298 -13.31 28.13 -3.23
CA ARG A 298 -14.69 28.35 -2.80
C ARG A 298 -15.39 27.03 -2.48
N ARG A 299 -15.32 26.07 -3.40
CA ARG A 299 -15.89 24.72 -3.17
C ARG A 299 -15.35 24.06 -1.91
N VAL A 300 -14.03 24.07 -1.70
CA VAL A 300 -13.43 23.43 -0.52
C VAL A 300 -13.84 24.14 0.77
N SER A 301 -13.98 25.46 0.75
CA SER A 301 -14.41 26.27 1.90
C SER A 301 -15.88 26.00 2.23
N GLU A 302 -16.76 26.05 1.22
CA GLU A 302 -18.18 25.74 1.36
C GLU A 302 -18.40 24.32 1.89
N GLU A 303 -17.69 23.32 1.35
CA GLU A 303 -17.79 21.93 1.83
C GLU A 303 -17.34 21.77 3.29
N PHE A 304 -16.32 22.52 3.73
CA PHE A 304 -15.89 22.52 5.13
C PHE A 304 -16.89 23.21 6.05
N GLU A 305 -17.40 24.38 5.67
CA GLU A 305 -18.40 25.13 6.44
C GLU A 305 -19.71 24.34 6.58
N ILE A 306 -20.20 23.72 5.50
CA ILE A 306 -21.37 22.84 5.53
C ILE A 306 -21.15 21.65 6.47
N MET A 307 -19.92 21.12 6.50
CA MET A 307 -19.59 20.02 7.40
C MET A 307 -19.56 20.49 8.85
N ALA A 308 -18.92 21.64 9.14
CA ALA A 308 -18.87 22.22 10.49
C ALA A 308 -20.28 22.58 11.02
N HIS A 309 -21.12 23.24 10.23
CA HIS A 309 -22.48 23.62 10.64
C HIS A 309 -23.43 22.44 10.86
N ARG A 310 -23.29 21.36 10.06
CA ARG A 310 -24.06 20.12 10.29
C ARG A 310 -23.73 19.44 11.62
N ILE A 311 -22.59 19.77 12.22
CA ILE A 311 -22.12 19.16 13.45
C ILE A 311 -22.56 19.99 14.66
N ASP A 312 -22.46 21.31 14.59
CA ASP A 312 -22.93 22.21 15.67
C ASP A 312 -24.41 21.97 16.00
N THR A 313 -25.21 21.65 15.00
CA THR A 313 -26.64 21.35 15.16
C THR A 313 -26.93 19.94 15.72
N ALA A 314 -25.95 19.04 15.71
CA ALA A 314 -26.11 17.62 16.05
C ALA A 314 -25.44 17.25 17.39
N ALA A 315 -25.74 17.96 18.49
CA ALA A 315 -25.42 17.59 19.88
C ALA A 315 -24.04 16.90 20.11
N ASN A 316 -22.99 17.31 19.40
CA ASN A 316 -21.71 16.60 19.39
C ASN A 316 -20.76 17.27 20.39
N LYS A 317 -20.69 16.68 21.59
CA LYS A 317 -20.00 17.19 22.80
C LYS A 317 -18.47 17.34 22.64
N GLY A 318 -17.99 18.42 22.01
CA GLY A 318 -16.58 18.85 22.09
C GLY A 318 -15.53 17.95 21.43
N VAL A 319 -15.87 16.72 21.02
CA VAL A 319 -14.94 15.77 20.38
C VAL A 319 -14.32 16.39 19.13
N GLN A 320 -15.09 17.09 18.31
CA GLN A 320 -14.56 17.65 17.07
C GLN A 320 -13.70 18.90 17.28
N TYR A 321 -14.03 19.73 18.26
CA TYR A 321 -13.15 20.81 18.69
C TYR A 321 -11.81 20.26 19.18
N GLN A 322 -11.84 19.16 19.95
CA GLN A 322 -10.66 18.44 20.37
C GLN A 322 -9.87 17.89 19.16
N GLN A 323 -10.53 17.31 18.17
CA GLN A 323 -9.89 16.80 16.95
C GLN A 323 -9.27 17.92 16.10
N THR A 324 -9.95 19.05 15.94
CA THR A 324 -9.41 20.25 15.28
C THR A 324 -8.16 20.72 16.01
N THR A 325 -8.21 20.79 17.34
CA THR A 325 -7.06 21.19 18.16
C THR A 325 -5.90 20.23 18.00
N ILE A 326 -6.15 18.91 18.10
CA ILE A 326 -5.12 17.88 17.95
C ILE A 326 -4.51 17.92 16.53
N LEU A 327 -5.33 18.06 15.49
CA LEU A 327 -4.83 18.15 14.11
C LEU A 327 -3.99 19.41 13.92
N LEU A 328 -4.42 20.57 14.41
CA LEU A 328 -3.64 21.80 14.35
C LEU A 328 -2.32 21.67 15.12
N CYS A 329 -2.34 21.08 16.32
CA CYS A 329 -1.13 20.78 17.08
C CYS A 329 -0.20 19.84 16.29
N ALA A 330 -0.73 18.80 15.65
CA ALA A 330 0.05 17.88 14.82
C ALA A 330 0.64 18.59 13.58
N VAL A 331 -0.12 19.47 12.93
CA VAL A 331 0.34 20.32 11.82
C VAL A 331 1.49 21.22 12.27
N ILE A 332 1.36 21.86 13.44
CA ILE A 332 2.40 22.72 14.03
C ILE A 332 3.65 21.90 14.36
N GLN A 333 3.50 20.72 14.98
CA GLN A 333 4.60 19.82 15.32
C GLN A 333 5.33 19.33 14.06
N CYS A 334 4.59 18.88 13.04
CA CYS A 334 5.16 18.49 11.76
C CYS A 334 5.94 19.64 11.11
N ARG A 335 5.39 20.87 11.11
CA ARG A 335 6.08 22.05 10.59
C ARG A 335 7.36 22.41 11.35
N ARG A 336 7.32 22.39 12.69
CA ARG A 336 8.50 22.66 13.52
C ARG A 336 9.62 21.67 13.24
N ARG A 337 9.30 20.38 13.10
CA ARG A 337 10.28 19.33 12.79
C ARG A 337 10.85 19.47 11.38
N SER A 338 10.03 19.79 10.37
CA SER A 338 10.50 20.08 9.01
C SER A 338 11.42 21.31 8.91
N SER A 339 11.38 22.23 9.89
CA SER A 339 12.24 23.42 9.94
C SER A 339 13.56 23.20 10.68
N ALA A 340 13.74 22.08 11.40
CA ALA A 340 14.88 21.87 12.30
C ALA A 340 15.97 20.94 11.73
N ALA A 341 15.63 19.89 10.98
CA ALA A 341 16.57 19.02 10.24
C ALA A 341 15.80 17.97 9.43
N SER A 342 16.50 17.30 8.50
CA SER A 342 16.02 16.35 7.47
C SER A 342 14.83 15.45 7.84
N SER A 343 13.96 15.19 6.86
CA SER A 343 12.69 14.44 6.82
C SER A 343 12.54 13.10 7.56
N GLN A 344 13.53 12.64 8.33
CA GLN A 344 13.59 11.34 9.00
C GLN A 344 12.89 11.28 10.38
N GLU A 345 12.57 12.41 11.03
CA GLU A 345 12.05 12.42 12.42
C GLU A 345 10.52 12.64 12.56
N ILE A 346 9.80 12.75 11.44
CA ILE A 346 8.36 13.11 11.48
C ILE A 346 7.48 11.94 11.94
N LEU A 347 7.98 10.69 11.85
CA LEU A 347 7.21 9.47 12.11
C LEU A 347 7.95 8.44 12.99
N SER A 348 9.09 8.81 13.60
CA SER A 348 9.91 7.93 14.45
C SER A 348 9.37 7.76 15.88
N ASP A 349 8.53 8.69 16.37
CA ASP A 349 7.88 8.64 17.69
C ASP A 349 6.50 7.95 17.63
N VAL A 350 6.52 6.67 17.28
CA VAL A 350 5.49 5.67 17.64
C VAL A 350 6.18 4.54 18.39
#